data_AF-A0A534PGN7-F1
#
_entry.id   AF-A0A534PGN7-F1
#
_cell.length_a   1.000
_cell.length_b   1.000
_cell.length_c   1.000
_cell.angle_alpha   90.00
_cell.angle_beta   90.00
_cell.angle_gamma   90.00
#
_symmetry.space_group_name_H-M   'P 1'
#
loop_
_entity.id
_entity.type
_entity.pdbx_description
1 polymer ?
#
loop_
_entity_poly.entity_id
_entity_poly.type
_entity_poly.pdbx_seq_one_letter_code
_entity_poly.pdbx_strand_id
1 'polypeptide(L)'
;MLRTTLSHSQTRTARSVMVAAFALFLLSAPADIFTATLAESGARTSEVSTRELQDVVARRSATVLDARPRAEYAVSHVPGALTVSAKPGVPLTRTAWSRREREQASR
;
A
#
# COMPACT_ATOMS: atom_id res chain seq x y z
N MET A 1 58.07 -28.34 -34.66
CA MET A 1 56.63 -28.49 -35.00
C MET A 1 55.81 -27.75 -33.95
N LEU A 2 55.01 -26.79 -34.44
CA LEU A 2 53.78 -26.14 -33.92
C LEU A 2 53.75 -25.40 -32.55
N ARG A 3 53.33 -24.12 -32.67
CA ARG A 3 52.78 -23.11 -31.74
C ARG A 3 51.67 -23.70 -30.82
N THR A 4 51.29 -23.17 -29.65
CA THR A 4 50.58 -21.88 -29.42
C THR A 4 50.36 -21.57 -27.92
N THR A 5 50.64 -20.32 -27.53
CA THR A 5 49.92 -19.39 -26.64
C THR A 5 48.69 -19.85 -25.83
N LEU A 6 48.57 -19.45 -24.56
CA LEU A 6 47.74 -18.30 -24.14
C LEU A 6 47.85 -18.06 -22.61
N SER A 7 48.38 -16.90 -22.26
CA SER A 7 48.20 -16.27 -20.95
C SER A 7 46.81 -15.64 -20.90
N HIS A 8 46.03 -15.92 -19.85
CA HIS A 8 44.86 -15.10 -19.49
C HIS A 8 44.80 -14.94 -17.96
N SER A 9 45.16 -13.74 -17.53
CA SER A 9 45.14 -13.24 -16.16
C SER A 9 43.70 -13.07 -15.65
N GLN A 10 43.27 -13.93 -14.74
CA GLN A 10 42.04 -13.76 -13.96
C GLN A 10 42.25 -12.72 -12.84
N THR A 11 42.12 -11.43 -13.13
CA THR A 11 42.09 -10.40 -12.08
C THR A 11 41.32 -9.16 -12.53
N ARG A 12 39.98 -9.13 -12.45
CA ARG A 12 39.25 -7.83 -12.57
C ARG A 12 37.78 -7.74 -12.13
N THR A 13 37.19 -8.72 -11.43
CA THR A 13 35.73 -8.69 -11.16
C THR A 13 35.31 -8.48 -9.70
N ALA A 14 36.22 -8.48 -8.72
CA ALA A 14 35.83 -8.45 -7.30
C ALA A 14 35.61 -7.05 -6.69
N ARG A 15 36.03 -5.95 -7.35
CA ARG A 15 35.90 -4.59 -6.79
C ARG A 15 34.60 -3.86 -7.15
N SER A 16 33.92 -4.25 -8.24
CA SER A 16 32.78 -3.49 -8.75
C SER A 16 31.43 -3.89 -8.13
N VAL A 17 31.30 -5.08 -7.55
CA VAL A 17 30.04 -5.56 -6.97
C VAL A 17 29.76 -4.94 -5.59
N MET A 18 30.80 -4.57 -4.83
CA MET A 18 30.64 -4.07 -3.45
C MET A 18 30.23 -2.59 -3.37
N VAL A 19 30.50 -1.77 -4.39
CA VAL A 19 30.12 -0.34 -4.41
C VAL A 19 28.65 -0.14 -4.78
N ALA A 20 28.11 -0.98 -5.66
CA ALA A 20 26.72 -0.88 -6.11
C ALA A 20 25.70 -1.25 -5.02
N ALA A 21 26.02 -2.23 -4.15
CA ALA A 21 25.14 -2.61 -3.05
C ALA A 21 25.09 -1.55 -1.93
N PHE A 22 26.16 -0.78 -1.74
CA PHE A 22 26.23 0.26 -0.70
C PHE A 22 25.50 1.55 -1.10
N ALA A 23 25.51 1.89 -2.39
CA ALA A 23 24.76 3.05 -2.91
C ALA A 23 23.24 2.85 -2.86
N LEU A 24 22.75 1.62 -2.95
CA LEU A 24 21.31 1.33 -2.90
C LEU A 24 20.74 1.40 -1.47
N PHE A 25 21.57 1.17 -0.44
CA PHE A 25 21.11 1.22 0.96
C PHE A 25 20.97 2.65 1.50
N LEU A 26 21.74 3.61 0.97
CA LEU A 26 21.70 5.02 1.39
C LEU A 26 20.47 5.80 0.88
N LEU A 27 19.67 5.20 -0.01
CA LEU A 27 18.49 5.84 -0.60
C LEU A 27 17.16 5.48 0.12
N SER A 28 17.22 4.86 1.30
CA SER A 28 16.04 4.63 2.14
C SER A 28 15.92 5.74 3.17
N ALA A 29 15.40 6.90 2.77
CA ALA A 29 14.98 7.93 3.75
C ALA A 29 13.90 7.31 4.68
N PRO A 30 13.96 7.54 6.00
CA PRO A 30 12.91 7.08 6.90
C PRO A 30 11.59 7.72 6.47
N ALA A 31 10.58 6.90 6.20
CA ALA A 31 9.25 7.39 5.87
C ALA A 31 8.67 8.11 7.10
N ASP A 32 8.71 9.44 7.07
CA ASP A 32 8.11 10.30 8.09
C ASP A 32 6.71 10.71 7.64
N ILE A 33 5.70 10.40 8.46
CA ILE A 33 4.28 10.69 8.17
C ILE A 33 4.06 12.20 8.01
N PHE A 34 4.86 13.04 8.67
CA PHE A 34 4.72 14.50 8.59
C PHE A 34 5.27 15.10 7.29
N THR A 35 6.12 14.36 6.57
CA THR A 35 6.73 14.79 5.30
C THR A 35 6.39 13.86 4.13
N ALA A 36 5.57 12.84 4.36
CA ALA A 36 5.11 11.92 3.34
C ALA A 36 4.15 12.61 2.36
N THR A 37 4.60 12.78 1.12
CA THR A 37 3.72 13.12 0.01
C THR A 37 3.03 11.85 -0.46
N LEU A 38 1.68 11.81 -0.44
CA LEU A 38 0.92 10.71 -1.07
C LEU A 38 1.35 10.62 -2.53
N ALA A 39 1.90 9.45 -2.92
CA ALA A 39 2.58 9.25 -4.20
C ALA A 39 1.72 9.66 -5.41
N GLU A 40 0.40 9.50 -5.34
CA GLU A 40 -0.53 9.91 -6.40
C GLU A 40 -1.91 10.32 -5.83
N SER A 41 -2.42 11.46 -6.29
CA SER A 41 -3.81 11.84 -6.05
C SER A 41 -4.73 10.90 -6.86
N GLY A 42 -5.47 10.03 -6.17
CA GLY A 42 -6.42 9.11 -6.79
C GLY A 42 -5.88 7.72 -7.10
N ALA A 43 -4.69 7.36 -6.60
CA ALA A 43 -4.21 5.97 -6.62
C ALA A 43 -5.28 5.05 -6.02
N ARG A 44 -5.83 4.14 -6.84
CA ARG A 44 -6.80 3.16 -6.36
C ARG A 44 -6.06 2.10 -5.56
N THR A 45 -6.51 1.90 -4.33
CA THR A 45 -6.18 0.71 -3.57
C THR A 45 -6.73 -0.52 -4.29
N SER A 46 -6.06 -1.67 -4.14
CA SER A 46 -6.58 -2.95 -4.63
C SER A 46 -7.99 -3.20 -4.10
N GLU A 47 -8.91 -3.55 -4.99
CA GLU A 47 -10.27 -3.96 -4.63
C GLU A 47 -10.34 -5.49 -4.57
N VAL A 48 -11.26 -6.02 -3.75
CA VAL A 48 -11.56 -7.44 -3.66
C VAL A 48 -13.03 -7.67 -4.00
N SER A 49 -13.33 -8.81 -4.59
CA SER A 49 -14.70 -9.23 -4.86
C SER A 49 -15.43 -9.66 -3.57
N THR A 50 -16.77 -9.68 -3.62
CA THR A 50 -17.59 -10.20 -2.50
C THR A 50 -17.25 -11.65 -2.16
N ARG A 51 -16.91 -12.46 -3.17
CA ARG A 51 -16.53 -13.86 -2.97
C ARG A 51 -15.22 -13.97 -2.19
N GLU A 52 -14.21 -13.20 -2.56
CA GLU A 52 -12.93 -13.17 -1.84
C GLU A 52 -13.12 -12.66 -0.41
N LEU A 53 -13.97 -11.65 -0.20
CA LEU A 53 -14.31 -11.19 1.14
C LEU A 53 -14.96 -12.29 1.99
N GLN A 54 -15.87 -13.09 1.42
CA GLN A 54 -16.44 -14.24 2.13
C GLN A 54 -15.38 -15.25 2.56
N ASP A 55 -14.41 -15.55 1.68
CA ASP A 55 -13.29 -16.45 2.00
C ASP A 55 -12.41 -15.88 3.11
N VAL A 56 -12.12 -14.57 3.09
CA VAL A 56 -11.37 -13.87 4.14
C VAL A 56 -12.08 -13.97 5.49
N VAL A 57 -13.39 -13.74 5.52
CA VAL A 57 -14.20 -13.82 6.74
C VAL A 57 -14.26 -15.25 7.28
N ALA A 58 -14.48 -16.23 6.40
CA ALA A 58 -14.55 -17.65 6.78
C ALA A 58 -13.21 -18.15 7.36
N ARG A 59 -12.10 -17.75 6.76
CA ARG A 59 -10.75 -18.15 7.18
C ARG A 59 -10.17 -17.28 8.30
N ARG A 60 -10.82 -16.15 8.62
CA ARG A 60 -10.31 -15.11 9.51
C ARG A 60 -8.88 -14.68 9.14
N SER A 61 -8.59 -14.60 7.85
CA SER A 61 -7.24 -14.38 7.34
C SER A 61 -6.81 -12.91 7.29
N ALA A 62 -7.73 -11.97 7.56
CA ALA A 62 -7.46 -10.54 7.64
C ALA A 62 -8.43 -9.85 8.61
N THR A 63 -8.07 -8.64 9.02
CA THR A 63 -8.97 -7.75 9.77
C THR A 63 -9.85 -6.98 8.80
N VAL A 64 -11.17 -7.05 9.01
CA VAL A 64 -12.15 -6.27 8.24
C VAL A 64 -12.46 -4.99 8.99
N LEU A 65 -12.26 -3.83 8.36
CA LEU A 65 -12.60 -2.53 8.92
C LEU A 65 -13.88 -2.01 8.26
N ASP A 66 -14.91 -1.75 9.06
CA ASP A 66 -16.13 -1.10 8.60
C ASP A 66 -16.00 0.42 8.79
N ALA A 67 -15.92 1.13 7.66
CA ALA A 67 -15.73 2.57 7.61
C ALA A 67 -17.04 3.37 7.64
N ARG A 68 -18.19 2.70 7.78
CA ARG A 68 -19.49 3.38 7.87
C ARG A 68 -19.66 4.10 9.21
N PRO A 69 -20.56 5.10 9.29
CA PRO A 69 -20.96 5.70 10.55
C PRO A 69 -21.38 4.64 11.57
N ARG A 70 -21.04 4.88 12.85
CA ARG A 70 -21.30 3.93 13.93
C ARG A 70 -22.76 3.50 14.04
N ALA A 71 -23.71 4.40 13.75
CA ALA A 71 -25.13 4.09 13.76
C ALA A 71 -25.49 3.02 12.71
N GLU A 72 -24.90 3.06 11.52
CA GLU A 72 -25.12 2.06 10.47
C GLU A 72 -24.47 0.72 10.82
N TYR A 73 -23.24 0.74 11.35
CA TYR A 73 -22.56 -0.45 11.85
C TYR A 73 -23.37 -1.18 12.93
N ALA A 74 -24.02 -0.42 13.82
CA ALA A 74 -24.82 -0.96 14.91
C ALA A 74 -26.11 -1.64 14.44
N VAL A 75 -26.66 -1.24 13.28
CA VAL A 75 -27.82 -1.91 12.67
C VAL A 75 -27.42 -3.27 12.13
N SER A 76 -26.33 -3.33 11.35
CA SER A 76 -25.76 -4.58 10.84
C SER A 76 -24.33 -4.37 10.35
N HIS A 77 -23.51 -5.42 10.43
CA HIS A 77 -22.14 -5.40 9.93
C HIS A 77 -21.67 -6.81 9.56
N VAL A 78 -20.56 -6.89 8.83
CA VAL A 78 -19.90 -8.16 8.50
C VAL A 78 -19.40 -8.82 9.79
N PRO A 79 -19.65 -10.12 10.02
CA PRO A 79 -19.19 -10.80 11.22
C PRO A 79 -17.68 -10.67 11.46
N GLY A 80 -17.30 -10.23 12.67
CA GLY A 80 -15.89 -10.05 13.05
C GLY A 80 -15.25 -8.75 12.54
N ALA A 81 -15.98 -7.90 11.82
CA ALA A 81 -15.48 -6.58 11.43
C ALA A 81 -15.29 -5.67 12.66
N LEU A 82 -14.38 -4.70 12.54
CA LEU A 82 -14.17 -3.65 13.52
C LEU A 82 -14.65 -2.32 12.93
N THR A 83 -15.42 -1.55 13.70
CA THR A 83 -15.78 -0.19 13.30
C THR A 83 -14.60 0.76 13.49
N VAL A 84 -14.30 1.56 12.48
CA VAL A 84 -13.34 2.66 12.60
C VAL A 84 -14.10 3.98 12.70
N SER A 85 -13.94 4.66 13.83
CA SER A 85 -14.58 5.96 14.05
C SER A 85 -13.93 7.04 13.19
N ALA A 86 -14.72 8.04 12.79
CA ALA A 86 -14.19 9.22 12.16
C ALA A 86 -13.12 9.87 13.03
N LYS A 87 -12.10 10.45 12.39
CA LYS A 87 -11.04 11.19 13.07
C LYS A 87 -11.67 12.21 14.03
N PRO A 88 -11.27 12.24 15.32
CA PRO A 88 -11.75 13.25 16.26
C PRO A 88 -11.61 14.67 15.71
N GLY A 89 -12.67 15.47 15.82
CA GLY A 89 -12.70 16.84 15.30
C GLY A 89 -13.05 16.99 13.82
N VAL A 90 -13.31 15.89 13.10
CA VAL A 90 -13.86 15.94 11.73
C VAL A 90 -15.36 15.67 11.78
N PRO A 91 -16.23 16.60 11.33
CA PRO A 91 -17.66 16.35 11.27
C PRO A 91 -17.97 15.10 10.42
N LEU A 92 -18.85 14.23 10.92
CA LEU A 92 -19.27 12.99 10.24
C LEU A 92 -19.78 13.24 8.80
N THR A 93 -20.32 14.43 8.54
CA THR A 93 -20.84 14.87 7.24
C THR A 93 -19.76 15.21 6.21
N ARG A 94 -18.48 15.17 6.59
CA ARG A 94 -17.34 15.59 5.74
C ARG A 94 -16.40 14.44 5.38
N THR A 95 -16.93 13.24 5.21
CA THR A 95 -16.22 12.19 4.45
C THR A 95 -16.20 12.59 2.97
N ALA A 96 -15.10 12.32 2.28
CA ALA A 96 -14.83 12.76 0.90
C ALA A 96 -15.87 12.26 -0.13
N TRP A 97 -16.66 11.25 0.23
CA TRP A 97 -17.72 10.67 -0.61
C TRP A 97 -18.90 11.63 -0.83
N SER A 98 -19.41 12.28 0.23
CA SER A 98 -20.61 13.15 0.15
C SER A 98 -20.44 14.40 -0.73
N ARG A 99 -19.20 14.85 -0.96
CA ARG A 99 -18.92 16.02 -1.81
C ARG A 99 -19.05 15.68 -3.29
N ARG A 100 -18.54 14.50 -3.71
CA ARG A 100 -18.59 14.07 -5.11
C ARG A 100 -20.00 13.74 -5.59
N GLU A 101 -20.85 13.18 -4.73
CA GLU A 101 -22.24 12.90 -5.08
C GLU A 101 -23.06 14.18 -5.33
N ARG A 102 -22.83 15.24 -4.54
CA ARG A 102 -23.48 16.55 -4.77
C ARG A 102 -23.03 17.21 -6.07
N GLU A 103 -21.76 17.03 -6.44
CA GLU A 103 -21.21 17.59 -7.68
C GLU A 103 -21.67 16.81 -8.93
N GLN A 104 -21.92 15.51 -8.82
CA GLN A 104 -22.50 14.70 -9.92
C GLN A 104 -24.01 14.89 -10.07
N ALA A 105 -24.76 15.04 -8.98
CA ALA A 105 -26.21 15.27 -9.02
C ALA A 105 -26.60 16.68 -9.52
N SER A 106 -25.63 17.59 -9.65
CA SER A 106 -25.82 18.96 -10.15
C SER A 106 -25.44 19.14 -11.63
N ARG A 107 -25.11 18.05 -12.34
CA ARG A 107 -24.83 18.04 -13.77
C ARG A 107 -25.93 17.30 -14.52
#